data_AF-A0A920URV9-F1
#
_entry.id   AF-A0A920URV9-F1
#
_cell.length_a   1.000
_cell.length_b   1.000
_cell.length_c   1.000
_cell.angle_alpha   90.00
_cell.angle_beta   90.00
_cell.angle_gamma   90.00
#
_symmetry.space_group_name_H-M   'P 1'
#
loop_
_entity.id
_entity.type
_entity.pdbx_description
1 polymer ?
#
loop_
_entity_poly.entity_id
_entity_poly.type
_entity_poly.pdbx_seq_one_letter_code
_entity_poly.pdbx_strand_id
1 'polypeptide(L)' 'MQSSLSKDQTVMSIMAGVKMHTIGLKLEHKKLIRVMPNTPAQIRQGISAWTASKEVDQPTLEFVKDMLQASGMK' A
#
# COMPACT_ATOMS: atom_id res chain seq x y z
N MET A 1 9.64 -4.46 -19.41
CA MET A 1 8.22 -4.85 -19.24
C MET A 1 7.46 -3.55 -19.07
N GLN A 2 6.61 -3.18 -20.04
CA GLN A 2 5.70 -2.05 -19.82
C GLN A 2 4.61 -2.51 -18.84
N SER A 3 4.36 -1.67 -17.86
CA SER A 3 3.31 -1.86 -16.87
C SER A 3 1.94 -1.75 -17.54
N SER A 4 1.07 -2.74 -17.35
CA SER A 4 -0.33 -2.69 -17.81
C SER A 4 -1.23 -1.88 -16.87
N LEU A 5 -0.65 -1.13 -15.93
CA LEU A 5 -1.37 -0.34 -14.94
C LEU A 5 -1.79 1.00 -15.55
N SER A 6 -3.06 1.37 -15.34
CA SER A 6 -3.52 2.73 -15.60
C SER A 6 -2.89 3.69 -14.60
N LYS A 7 -2.65 4.93 -15.05
CA LYS A 7 -2.08 6.02 -14.22
C LYS A 7 -2.91 6.31 -12.96
N ASP A 8 -4.21 6.05 -13.02
CA ASP A 8 -5.12 6.35 -11.91
C ASP A 8 -5.21 5.22 -10.88
N GLN A 9 -4.78 4.00 -11.22
CA GLN A 9 -4.77 2.88 -10.28
C GLN A 9 -3.76 3.13 -9.17
N THR A 10 -4.03 2.64 -7.97
CA THR A 10 -3.07 2.70 -6.86
C THR A 10 -2.55 1.29 -6.56
N VAL A 11 -1.24 1.15 -6.43
CA VAL A 11 -0.60 -0.13 -6.08
C VAL A 11 -0.30 -0.15 -4.59
N MET A 12 -0.86 -1.12 -3.87
CA MET A 12 -0.53 -1.37 -2.46
C MET A 12 0.39 -2.59 -2.35
N SER A 13 1.56 -2.43 -1.74
CA SER A 13 2.53 -3.50 -1.54
C SER A 13 2.70 -3.86 -0.06
N ILE A 14 2.66 -5.17 0.21
CA ILE A 14 2.98 -5.78 1.51
C ILE A 14 4.36 -6.47 1.54
N MET A 15 5.19 -6.26 0.51
CA MET A 15 6.46 -6.96 0.37
C MET A 15 7.48 -6.51 1.43
N ALA A 16 7.98 -7.47 2.21
CA ALA A 16 9.04 -7.24 3.18
C ALA A 16 10.36 -6.87 2.47
N GLY A 17 11.13 -5.95 3.05
CA GLY A 17 12.47 -5.58 2.55
C GLY A 17 12.53 -4.77 1.25
N VAL A 18 11.43 -4.63 0.50
CA VAL A 18 11.43 -3.90 -0.79
C VAL A 18 11.12 -2.41 -0.59
N LYS A 19 12.02 -1.53 -1.05
CA LYS A 19 11.82 -0.08 -0.96
C LYS A 19 10.73 0.40 -1.93
N MET A 20 9.93 1.39 -1.51
CA MET A 20 8.88 1.99 -2.34
C MET A 20 9.42 2.55 -3.68
N HIS A 21 10.62 3.12 -3.66
CA HIS A 21 11.32 3.57 -4.88
C HIS A 21 11.58 2.42 -5.87
N THR A 22 12.01 1.25 -5.39
CA THR A 22 12.24 0.07 -6.22
C THR A 22 10.95 -0.42 -6.87
N ILE A 23 9.83 -0.39 -6.13
CA ILE A 23 8.50 -0.75 -6.64
C ILE A 23 8.10 0.21 -7.77
N GLY A 24 8.21 1.51 -7.54
CA GLY A 24 7.84 2.53 -8.53
C GLY A 24 8.67 2.45 -9.81
N LEU A 25 9.97 2.20 -9.71
CA LEU A 25 10.83 2.00 -10.88
C LEU A 25 10.45 0.74 -11.68
N LYS A 26 10.17 -0.37 -10.99
CA LYS A 26 9.86 -1.65 -11.67
C LYS A 26 8.47 -1.66 -12.30
N LEU A 27 7.52 -0.94 -11.72
CA LEU A 27 6.14 -0.84 -12.22
C LEU A 27 5.91 0.40 -13.09
N GLU A 28 6.93 1.24 -13.28
CA GLU A 28 6.80 2.54 -13.96
C GLU A 28 5.61 3.38 -13.44
N HIS A 29 5.38 3.32 -12.12
CA HIS A 29 4.14 3.80 -11.49
C HIS A 29 4.39 4.66 -10.26
N LYS A 30 3.55 5.67 -10.04
CA LYS A 30 3.74 6.68 -8.98
C LYS A 30 2.75 6.58 -7.83
N LYS A 31 1.51 6.12 -8.05
CA LYS A 31 0.51 5.95 -6.99
C LYS A 31 0.79 4.67 -6.22
N LEU A 32 1.56 4.78 -5.15
CA LEU A 32 2.08 3.65 -4.38
C LEU A 32 1.71 3.79 -2.91
N ILE A 33 1.27 2.69 -2.31
CA ILE A 33 1.09 2.52 -0.88
C ILE A 33 1.94 1.33 -0.43
N ARG A 34 2.65 1.49 0.69
CA ARG A 34 3.39 0.40 1.33
C ARG A 34 2.80 0.14 2.70
N VAL A 35 2.44 -1.11 2.96
CA VAL A 35 1.96 -1.60 4.26
C VAL A 35 2.94 -2.64 4.77
N MET A 36 3.31 -2.59 6.04
CA MET A 36 4.09 -3.64 6.69
C MET A 36 3.20 -4.41 7.67
N PRO A 37 2.48 -5.45 7.21
CA PRO A 37 1.65 -6.26 8.09
C PRO A 37 2.50 -7.13 9.02
N ASN A 38 1.91 -7.53 10.13
CA ASN A 38 2.44 -8.53 11.04
C ASN A 38 1.48 -9.73 11.16
N THR A 39 1.98 -10.87 11.65
CA THR A 39 1.21 -12.12 11.78
C THR A 39 -0.12 -11.97 12.52
N PRO A 40 -0.23 -11.18 13.61
CA PRO A 40 -1.50 -10.95 14.31
C PRO A 40 -2.65 -10.36 13.46
N ALA A 41 -2.36 -9.78 12.28
CA ALA A 41 -3.40 -9.30 11.36
C ALA A 41 -4.35 -10.42 10.92
N GLN A 42 -3.91 -11.68 10.90
CA GLN A 42 -4.75 -12.84 10.55
C GLN A 42 -5.94 -13.05 11.49
N ILE A 43 -5.81 -12.58 12.73
CA ILE A 43 -6.84 -12.66 13.78
C ILE A 43 -7.36 -11.28 14.17
N ARG A 44 -7.19 -10.26 13.31
CA ARG A 44 -7.63 -8.88 13.50
C ARG A 44 -7.02 -8.18 14.74
N GLN A 45 -5.78 -8.53 15.07
CA GLN A 45 -5.00 -7.91 16.15
C GLN A 45 -3.68 -7.32 15.64
N GLY A 46 -3.65 -6.96 14.36
CA GLY A 46 -2.47 -6.43 13.71
C GLY A 46 -2.14 -4.99 14.15
N ILE A 47 -0.87 -4.66 14.08
CA ILE A 47 -0.40 -3.26 14.07
C ILE A 47 0.44 -3.15 12.81
N SER A 48 0.17 -2.15 11.97
CA SER A 48 0.84 -2.04 10.69
C SER A 48 1.15 -0.60 10.36
N ALA A 49 2.44 -0.29 10.31
CA ALA A 49 2.89 0.95 9.73
C ALA A 49 2.60 0.91 8.23
N TRP A 50 2.00 1.98 7.72
CA TRP A 50 1.82 2.17 6.29
C TRP A 50 2.19 3.59 5.87
N THR A 51 2.58 3.73 4.62
CA THR A 51 2.97 5.00 4.01
C THR A 51 2.51 5.05 2.57
N ALA A 52 2.20 6.23 2.08
CA ALA A 52 1.76 6.46 0.71
C ALA A 52 2.65 7.50 0.03
N SER A 53 2.79 7.38 -1.29
CA SER A 53 3.37 8.43 -2.12
C SER A 53 2.43 9.63 -2.21
N LYS A 54 2.98 10.80 -2.58
CA LYS A 54 2.22 12.06 -2.66
C LYS A 54 1.18 12.05 -3.78
N GLU A 55 1.33 11.15 -4.74
CA GLU A 55 0.48 11.01 -5.91
C GLU A 55 -0.80 10.23 -5.63
N VAL A 56 -0.91 9.58 -4.47
CA VAL A 56 -2.15 8.94 -4.03
C VAL A 56 -3.12 10.01 -3.55
N ASP A 57 -4.32 10.01 -4.10
CA ASP A 57 -5.37 10.96 -3.76
C ASP A 57 -5.99 10.69 -2.38
N GLN A 58 -6.53 11.76 -1.78
CA GLN A 58 -7.11 11.73 -0.44
C GLN A 58 -8.24 10.69 -0.27
N PRO A 59 -9.19 10.54 -1.21
CA PRO A 59 -10.22 9.50 -1.11
C PRO A 59 -9.63 8.09 -1.07
N THR A 60 -8.59 7.80 -1.84
CA THR A 60 -7.90 6.51 -1.78
C THR A 60 -7.22 6.30 -0.42
N LEU A 61 -6.61 7.34 0.15
CA LEU A 61 -5.98 7.25 1.47
C LEU A 61 -6.99 6.94 2.57
N GLU A 62 -8.16 7.58 2.53
CA GLU A 62 -9.26 7.33 3.48
C GLU A 62 -9.80 5.90 3.34
N PHE A 63 -10.06 5.47 2.10
CA PHE A 63 -10.48 4.09 1.82
C PHE A 63 -9.47 3.06 2.36
N VAL A 64 -8.17 3.28 2.15
CA VAL A 64 -7.13 2.37 2.61
C VAL A 64 -7.04 2.37 4.14
N LYS A 65 -7.16 3.54 4.77
CA LYS A 65 -7.20 3.63 6.24
C LYS A 65 -8.37 2.81 6.80
N ASP A 66 -9.56 2.96 6.26
CA ASP A 66 -10.75 2.23 6.71
C ASP A 66 -10.60 0.72 6.46
N MET A 67 -10.06 0.33 5.31
CA MET A 67 -9.77 -1.07 4.98
C MET A 67 -8.76 -1.72 5.95
N LEU A 68 -7.68 -1.01 6.30
CA LEU A 68 -6.68 -1.49 7.26
C LEU A 68 -7.30 -1.64 8.66
N GLN A 69 -8.08 -0.65 9.10
CA GLN A 69 -8.81 -0.71 10.38
C GLN A 69 -9.78 -1.89 10.44
N ALA A 70 -10.54 -2.14 9.38
CA ALA A 70 -11.46 -3.27 9.28
C ALA A 70 -10.74 -4.63 9.34
N SER A 71 -9.49 -4.68 8.87
CA SER A 71 -8.61 -5.85 8.95
C SER A 71 -7.97 -6.01 10.34
N GLY A 72 -8.35 -5.17 11.30
CA GLY A 72 -7.78 -5.15 12.64
C GLY A 72 -6.34 -4.65 12.69
N MET A 73 -5.89 -3.93 11.66
CA MET A 73 -4.63 -3.20 11.66
C MET A 73 -4.88 -1.82 12.23
N LYS A 74 -4.40 -1.60 13.46
CA LYS A 74 -4.42 -0.29 14.12
C LYS A 74 -3.20 0.54 13.78
#